data_AF-A0A939Z8G9-F1
#
_entry.id   AF-A0A939Z8G9-F1
#
_cell.length_a   1.000
_cell.length_b   1.000
_cell.length_c   1.000
_cell.angle_alpha   90.00
_cell.angle_beta   90.00
_cell.angle_gamma   90.00
#
_symmetry.space_group_name_H-M   'P 1'
#
loop_
_entity.id
_entity.type
_entity.pdbx_description
1 polymer ?
#
loop_
_entity_poly.entity_id
_entity_poly.type
_entity_poly.pdbx_seq_one_letter_code
_entity_poly.pdbx_strand_id
1 'polypeptide(L)'
;MKIRKLTALLVTFLMILSIMPIAASADTAWRTIYVSPNGSDDGDGTQANPYKTLGKAQEAVRAINTGMQGDIEVRIAGGTYYMDEPLSFRKEDSGFNGHRVIWQGVDSPLISGGKEVTGFVPSQDHPGLYEANVDGVDRIMQIYVNGKKRWMAR
;
A
#
# COMPACT_ATOMS: atom_id res chain seq x y z
N MET A 1 73.39 0.58 -10.47
CA MET A 1 72.45 1.65 -10.87
C MET A 1 71.55 1.07 -11.97
N LYS A 2 70.25 0.77 -11.86
CA LYS A 2 69.15 1.15 -10.95
C LYS A 2 68.20 -0.04 -10.76
N ILE A 3 67.95 -0.42 -9.51
CA ILE A 3 66.82 -1.25 -9.07
C ILE A 3 65.62 -0.30 -8.97
N ARG A 4 64.70 -0.31 -9.94
CA ARG A 4 63.42 0.40 -9.83
C ARG A 4 62.37 -0.38 -10.62
N LYS A 5 61.18 -0.53 -10.03
CA LYS A 5 59.96 -1.20 -10.53
C LYS A 5 59.78 -2.67 -10.12
N LEU A 6 59.80 -2.98 -8.82
CA LEU A 6 59.31 -4.27 -8.31
C LEU A 6 58.35 -4.18 -7.12
N THR A 7 57.75 -3.00 -6.87
CA THR A 7 56.87 -2.77 -5.71
C THR A 7 55.48 -2.25 -6.07
N ALA A 8 55.05 -2.38 -7.33
CA ALA A 8 53.75 -1.87 -7.78
C ALA A 8 52.77 -2.97 -8.25
N LEU A 9 53.04 -4.24 -7.98
CA LEU A 9 52.21 -5.36 -8.48
C LEU A 9 51.59 -6.25 -7.39
N LEU A 10 51.92 -6.03 -6.10
CA LEU A 10 51.42 -6.89 -5.01
C LEU A 10 50.34 -6.23 -4.13
N VAL A 11 50.05 -4.94 -4.32
CA VAL A 11 49.05 -4.20 -3.50
C VAL A 11 47.75 -3.93 -4.26
N THR A 12 47.72 -4.12 -5.58
CA THR A 12 46.50 -3.92 -6.40
C THR A 12 45.63 -5.18 -6.53
N PHE A 13 46.12 -6.36 -6.13
CA PHE A 13 45.31 -7.59 -6.16
C PHE A 13 44.44 -7.79 -4.91
N LEU A 14 44.68 -7.04 -3.83
CA LEU A 14 43.95 -7.17 -2.56
C LEU A 14 42.77 -6.18 -2.40
N MET A 15 42.47 -5.37 -3.42
CA MET A 15 41.46 -4.31 -3.37
C MET A 15 40.30 -4.50 -4.38
N ILE A 16 40.10 -5.72 -4.89
CA ILE A 16 39.00 -6.04 -5.82
C ILE A 16 38.07 -7.13 -5.22
N LEU A 17 38.35 -7.64 -4.01
CA LEU A 17 37.62 -8.76 -3.41
C LEU A 17 36.69 -8.36 -2.24
N SER A 18 35.95 -7.25 -2.34
CA SER A 18 35.01 -6.86 -1.27
C SER A 18 33.78 -6.07 -1.73
N ILE A 19 33.32 -6.28 -2.96
CA ILE A 19 31.93 -5.96 -3.31
C ILE A 19 31.24 -7.28 -3.63
N MET A 20 30.99 -8.09 -2.59
CA MET A 20 29.89 -9.04 -2.71
C MET A 20 28.61 -8.19 -2.73
N PRO A 21 27.83 -8.19 -3.82
CA PRO A 21 26.46 -7.70 -3.71
C PRO A 21 25.80 -8.55 -2.63
N ILE A 22 25.32 -7.90 -1.56
CA ILE A 22 24.34 -8.52 -0.68
C ILE A 22 23.13 -8.74 -1.58
N ALA A 23 23.01 -9.94 -2.13
CA ALA A 23 21.76 -10.37 -2.72
C ALA A 23 20.77 -10.32 -1.56
N ALA A 24 19.87 -9.34 -1.58
CA ALA A 24 18.69 -9.39 -0.75
C ALA A 24 18.00 -10.70 -1.14
N SER A 25 17.98 -11.68 -0.24
CA SER A 25 17.13 -12.85 -0.39
C SER A 25 15.74 -12.31 -0.66
N ALA A 26 15.20 -12.57 -1.84
CA ALA A 26 13.77 -12.43 -2.05
C ALA A 26 13.14 -13.55 -1.21
N ASP A 27 12.94 -13.27 0.08
CA ASP A 27 12.21 -14.15 0.96
C ASP A 27 10.78 -14.21 0.41
N THR A 28 10.47 -15.28 -0.32
CA THR A 28 9.12 -15.57 -0.76
C THR A 28 8.23 -15.57 0.47
N ALA A 29 7.23 -14.70 0.49
CA ALA A 29 6.28 -14.63 1.60
C ALA A 29 5.69 -16.02 1.88
N TRP A 30 5.60 -16.38 3.16
CA TRP A 30 4.99 -17.64 3.59
C TRP A 30 3.50 -17.66 3.27
N ARG A 31 2.87 -16.48 3.36
CA ARG A 31 1.48 -16.24 2.98
C ARG A 31 1.37 -14.89 2.29
N THR A 32 0.55 -14.85 1.24
CA THR A 32 0.17 -13.61 0.56
C THR A 32 -1.34 -13.47 0.59
N ILE A 33 -1.82 -12.33 1.09
CA ILE A 33 -3.23 -11.94 1.11
C ILE A 33 -3.41 -10.81 0.08
N TYR A 34 -4.40 -10.92 -0.78
CA TYR A 34 -4.70 -9.95 -1.82
C TYR A 34 -5.94 -9.15 -1.47
N VAL A 35 -5.87 -7.84 -1.72
CA VAL A 35 -6.98 -6.90 -1.54
C VAL A 35 -7.21 -6.15 -2.85
N SER A 36 -8.47 -6.02 -3.28
CA SER A 36 -8.85 -5.33 -4.51
C SER A 36 -10.22 -4.67 -4.36
N PRO A 37 -10.46 -3.47 -4.90
CA PRO A 37 -11.79 -2.83 -4.83
C PRO A 37 -12.88 -3.64 -5.55
N ASN A 38 -12.49 -4.50 -6.50
CA ASN A 38 -13.37 -5.41 -7.23
C ASN A 38 -13.47 -6.81 -6.60
N GLY A 39 -12.87 -7.01 -5.42
CA GLY A 39 -12.90 -8.26 -4.67
C GLY A 39 -14.20 -8.48 -3.88
N SER A 40 -14.18 -9.49 -3.02
CA SER A 40 -15.27 -9.80 -2.08
C SER A 40 -14.72 -10.20 -0.71
N ASP A 41 -15.34 -9.71 0.36
CA ASP A 41 -14.96 -10.08 1.73
C ASP A 41 -15.42 -11.48 2.15
N ASP A 42 -16.26 -12.11 1.33
CA ASP A 42 -16.60 -13.53 1.41
C ASP A 42 -15.57 -14.43 0.67
N GLY A 43 -14.57 -13.82 0.01
CA GLY A 43 -13.49 -14.54 -0.66
C GLY A 43 -12.50 -15.18 0.33
N ASP A 44 -11.43 -15.77 -0.21
CA ASP A 44 -10.36 -16.41 0.57
C ASP A 44 -9.07 -15.58 0.65
N GLY A 45 -9.05 -14.39 0.05
CA GLY A 45 -7.89 -13.51 0.02
C GLY A 45 -6.77 -13.97 -0.91
N THR A 46 -7.03 -14.93 -1.79
CA THR A 46 -6.08 -15.33 -2.85
C THR A 46 -6.07 -14.30 -3.99
N GLN A 47 -5.09 -14.40 -4.90
CA GLN A 47 -5.05 -13.54 -6.08
C GLN A 47 -6.29 -13.70 -6.98
N ALA A 48 -6.87 -14.90 -7.01
CA ALA A 48 -8.09 -15.18 -7.78
C ALA A 48 -9.36 -14.65 -7.10
N ASN A 49 -9.41 -14.72 -5.76
CA ASN A 49 -10.55 -14.25 -4.96
C ASN A 49 -10.08 -13.28 -3.85
N PRO A 50 -9.62 -12.07 -4.21
CA PRO A 50 -9.10 -11.11 -3.26
C PRO A 50 -10.19 -10.58 -2.34
N TYR A 51 -9.81 -10.19 -1.12
CA TYR A 51 -10.70 -9.45 -0.23
C TYR A 51 -11.05 -8.08 -0.82
N LYS A 52 -12.24 -7.58 -0.50
CA LYS A 52 -12.68 -6.25 -0.94
C LYS A 52 -12.11 -5.16 -0.05
N THR A 53 -12.07 -5.40 1.26
CA THR A 53 -11.73 -4.37 2.25
C THR A 53 -10.39 -4.63 2.93
N LEU A 54 -9.73 -3.54 3.34
CA LEU A 54 -8.52 -3.61 4.16
C LEU A 54 -8.81 -4.18 5.55
N GLY A 55 -10.00 -3.91 6.09
CA GLY A 55 -10.45 -4.47 7.37
C GLY A 55 -10.51 -6.00 7.33
N LYS A 56 -11.08 -6.57 6.26
CA LYS A 56 -11.14 -8.02 6.12
C LYS A 56 -9.76 -8.66 6.00
N ALA A 57 -8.85 -8.02 5.26
CA ALA A 57 -7.47 -8.47 5.17
C ALA A 57 -6.77 -8.43 6.55
N GLN A 58 -7.06 -7.43 7.38
CA GLN A 58 -6.52 -7.33 8.74
C GLN A 58 -7.01 -8.48 9.61
N GLU A 59 -8.31 -8.82 9.57
CA GLU A 59 -8.85 -10.00 10.26
C GLU A 59 -8.15 -11.29 9.82
N ALA A 60 -7.94 -11.45 8.51
CA ALA A 60 -7.27 -12.62 7.95
C ALA A 60 -5.81 -12.73 8.42
N VAL A 61 -5.08 -11.61 8.51
CA VAL A 61 -3.73 -11.58 9.10
C VAL A 61 -3.77 -12.04 10.56
N ARG A 62 -4.68 -11.48 11.38
CA ARG A 62 -4.81 -11.82 12.81
C ARG A 62 -5.11 -13.30 13.04
N ALA A 63 -5.83 -13.93 12.10
CA ALA A 63 -6.17 -15.35 12.21
C ALA A 63 -4.97 -16.29 12.04
N ILE A 64 -3.88 -15.83 11.41
CA ILE A 64 -2.75 -16.70 11.02
C ILE A 64 -1.40 -16.26 11.60
N ASN A 65 -1.25 -15.01 12.03
CA ASN A 65 0.06 -14.43 12.32
C ASN A 65 0.75 -15.02 13.55
N THR A 66 0.03 -15.59 14.52
CA THR A 66 0.66 -16.27 15.66
C THR A 66 1.43 -17.54 15.26
N GLY A 67 1.06 -18.15 14.12
CA GLY A 67 1.65 -19.38 13.59
C GLY A 67 2.70 -19.17 12.49
N MET A 68 3.25 -17.95 12.37
CA MET A 68 4.16 -17.59 11.28
C MET A 68 5.40 -18.50 11.20
N GLN A 69 5.68 -18.96 9.97
CA GLN A 69 6.91 -19.65 9.57
C GLN A 69 7.70 -18.85 8.51
N GLY A 70 7.20 -17.66 8.17
CA GLY A 70 7.78 -16.69 7.25
C GLY A 70 6.91 -15.45 7.22
N ASP A 71 7.33 -14.45 6.44
CA ASP A 71 6.62 -13.17 6.34
C ASP A 71 5.22 -13.34 5.73
N ILE A 72 4.27 -12.51 6.17
CA ILE A 72 2.96 -12.35 5.56
C ILE A 72 2.97 -11.08 4.73
N GLU A 73 2.64 -11.18 3.45
CA GLU A 73 2.44 -10.01 2.57
C GLU A 73 0.96 -9.75 2.34
N VAL A 74 0.51 -8.52 2.58
CA VAL A 74 -0.80 -8.02 2.17
C VAL A 74 -0.60 -7.14 0.95
N ARG A 75 -1.00 -7.64 -0.23
CA ARG A 75 -0.86 -6.97 -1.53
C ARG A 75 -2.15 -6.25 -1.87
N ILE A 76 -2.08 -4.92 -1.88
CA ILE A 76 -3.21 -4.03 -2.13
C ILE A 76 -3.16 -3.62 -3.59
N ALA A 77 -4.12 -4.09 -4.38
CA ALA A 77 -4.27 -3.72 -5.79
C ALA A 77 -4.65 -2.24 -5.93
N GLY A 78 -4.32 -1.66 -7.08
CA GLY A 78 -4.67 -0.28 -7.39
C GLY A 78 -6.17 0.00 -7.35
N GLY A 79 -6.50 1.26 -7.04
CA GLY A 79 -7.86 1.75 -6.90
C GLY A 79 -8.07 2.50 -5.58
N THR A 80 -9.30 2.98 -5.36
CA THR A 80 -9.65 3.79 -4.19
C THR A 80 -10.37 2.94 -3.15
N TYR A 81 -9.88 2.98 -1.91
CA TYR A 81 -10.47 2.35 -0.75
C TYR A 81 -11.00 3.45 0.16
N TYR A 82 -12.32 3.67 0.12
CA TYR A 82 -12.99 4.61 1.02
C TYR A 82 -13.14 3.99 2.41
N MET A 83 -12.76 4.76 3.43
CA MET A 83 -12.72 4.34 4.83
C MET A 83 -13.71 5.18 5.63
N ASP A 84 -14.78 4.54 6.11
CA ASP A 84 -15.73 5.19 7.03
C ASP A 84 -15.14 5.33 8.44
N GLU A 85 -14.21 4.43 8.80
CA GLU A 85 -13.53 4.39 10.08
C GLU A 85 -12.01 4.17 9.90
N PRO A 86 -11.16 4.63 10.85
CA PRO A 86 -9.71 4.40 10.78
C PRO A 86 -9.33 2.92 10.79
N LEU A 87 -8.44 2.51 9.87
CA LEU A 87 -7.77 1.21 9.94
C LEU A 87 -6.73 1.22 11.07
N SER A 88 -7.09 0.68 12.23
CA SER A 88 -6.25 0.72 13.43
C SER A 88 -5.37 -0.52 13.55
N PHE A 89 -4.05 -0.33 13.55
CA PHE A 89 -3.08 -1.39 13.78
C PHE A 89 -2.71 -1.50 15.27
N ARG A 90 -2.73 -2.72 15.80
CA ARG A 90 -2.41 -3.04 17.20
C ARG A 90 -1.41 -4.20 17.28
N LYS A 91 -1.11 -4.66 18.50
CA LYS A 91 -0.20 -5.80 18.72
C LYS A 91 -0.65 -7.04 17.97
N GLU A 92 -1.96 -7.24 17.85
CA GLU A 92 -2.58 -8.37 17.17
C GLU A 92 -2.27 -8.40 15.67
N ASP A 93 -1.81 -7.29 15.07
CA ASP A 93 -1.46 -7.19 13.65
C ASP A 93 0.04 -7.34 13.37
N SER A 94 0.83 -7.49 14.43
CA SER A 94 2.29 -7.59 14.33
C SER A 94 2.72 -8.96 13.80
N GLY A 95 3.95 -9.03 13.30
CA GLY A 95 4.57 -10.31 13.01
C GLY A 95 5.02 -11.05 14.28
N PHE A 96 5.03 -12.38 14.22
CA PHE A 96 5.47 -13.25 15.29
C PHE A 96 6.62 -14.16 14.81
N ASN A 97 7.28 -14.83 15.76
CA ASN A 97 8.36 -15.79 15.51
C ASN A 97 9.55 -15.22 14.71
N GLY A 98 9.79 -13.91 14.81
CA GLY A 98 10.86 -13.22 14.08
C GLY A 98 10.51 -12.83 12.64
N HIS A 99 9.26 -13.00 12.23
CA HIS A 99 8.76 -12.65 10.90
C HIS A 99 7.97 -11.33 10.90
N ARG A 100 7.69 -10.81 9.71
CA ARG A 100 7.01 -9.52 9.49
C ARG A 100 5.65 -9.70 8.84
N VAL A 101 4.74 -8.78 9.14
CA VAL A 101 3.52 -8.55 8.34
C VAL A 101 3.75 -7.28 7.52
N ILE A 102 3.70 -7.39 6.20
CA ILE A 102 4.06 -6.34 5.26
C ILE A 102 2.82 -5.93 4.46
N TRP A 103 2.38 -4.69 4.60
CA TRP A 103 1.28 -4.13 3.80
C TRP A 103 1.87 -3.32 2.64
N GLN A 104 1.56 -3.72 1.40
CA GLN A 104 2.19 -3.16 0.22
C GLN A 104 1.17 -2.87 -0.89
N GLY A 105 1.19 -1.64 -1.41
CA GLY A 105 0.47 -1.27 -2.62
C GLY A 105 1.21 -1.73 -3.87
N VAL A 106 0.50 -2.41 -4.79
CA VAL A 106 1.08 -2.93 -6.03
C VAL A 106 0.93 -1.94 -7.20
N ASP A 107 -0.17 -1.16 -7.24
CA ASP A 107 -0.46 -0.19 -8.31
C ASP A 107 -0.99 1.15 -7.75
N SER A 108 -0.27 1.72 -6.78
CA SER A 108 -0.63 3.01 -6.13
C SER A 108 -2.07 3.07 -5.61
N PRO A 109 -2.48 2.16 -4.70
CA PRO A 109 -3.79 2.24 -4.07
C PRO A 109 -3.95 3.55 -3.31
N LEU A 110 -5.14 4.15 -3.40
CA LEU A 110 -5.52 5.34 -2.63
C LEU A 110 -6.40 4.91 -1.47
N ILE A 111 -5.92 5.09 -0.24
CA ILE A 111 -6.73 4.96 0.97
C ILE A 111 -7.30 6.34 1.28
N SER A 112 -8.62 6.47 1.24
CA SER A 112 -9.33 7.74 1.34
C SER A 112 -10.29 7.75 2.53
N GLY A 113 -10.14 8.72 3.43
CA GLY A 113 -11.18 9.04 4.43
C GLY A 113 -12.23 10.02 3.92
N GLY A 114 -12.19 10.38 2.63
CA GLY A 114 -13.19 11.23 2.00
C GLY A 114 -14.42 10.45 1.55
N LYS A 115 -15.50 11.16 1.24
CA LYS A 115 -16.70 10.58 0.63
C LYS A 115 -16.73 10.86 -0.87
N GLU A 116 -17.01 9.84 -1.67
CA GLU A 116 -17.29 10.05 -3.10
C GLU A 116 -18.64 10.76 -3.26
N VAL A 117 -18.63 11.85 -4.02
CA VAL A 117 -19.86 12.57 -4.38
C VAL A 117 -20.16 12.26 -5.84
N THR A 118 -21.34 11.70 -6.10
CA THR A 118 -21.84 11.37 -7.44
C THR A 118 -23.21 12.01 -7.66
N GLY A 119 -23.80 11.83 -8.84
CA GLY A 119 -25.15 12.32 -9.11
C GLY A 119 -25.26 13.83 -9.33
N PHE A 120 -24.21 14.46 -9.84
CA PHE A 120 -24.25 15.88 -10.22
C PHE A 120 -25.28 16.13 -11.32
N VAL A 121 -26.14 17.12 -11.11
CA VAL A 121 -27.17 17.58 -12.07
C VAL A 121 -27.00 19.08 -12.34
N PRO A 122 -27.43 19.60 -13.51
CA PRO A 122 -27.42 21.04 -13.76
C PRO A 122 -28.28 21.77 -12.72
N SER A 123 -27.75 22.84 -12.14
CA SER A 123 -28.50 23.67 -11.20
C SER A 123 -29.62 24.43 -11.91
N GLN A 124 -30.83 24.42 -11.34
CA GLN A 124 -31.98 25.15 -11.91
C GLN A 124 -31.87 26.66 -11.62
N ASP A 125 -31.33 27.03 -10.47
CA ASP A 125 -31.25 28.41 -10.00
C ASP A 125 -29.99 29.14 -10.49
N HIS A 126 -28.95 28.38 -10.88
CA HIS A 126 -27.65 28.91 -11.27
C HIS A 126 -27.17 28.35 -12.61
N PRO A 127 -27.52 29.00 -13.74
CA PRO A 127 -27.12 28.55 -15.06
C PRO A 127 -25.60 28.37 -15.18
N GLY A 128 -25.17 27.21 -15.66
CA GLY A 128 -23.76 26.85 -15.83
C GLY A 128 -23.11 26.18 -14.61
N LEU A 129 -23.82 26.06 -13.48
CA LEU A 129 -23.37 25.28 -12.32
C LEU A 129 -24.02 23.89 -12.27
N TYR A 130 -23.36 22.99 -11.55
CA TYR A 130 -23.87 21.65 -11.24
C TYR A 130 -23.94 21.48 -9.72
N GLU A 131 -24.94 20.72 -9.27
CA GLU A 131 -25.21 20.46 -7.85
C GLU A 131 -25.40 18.95 -7.61
N ALA A 132 -25.02 18.50 -6.42
CA ALA A 132 -25.21 17.13 -5.97
C ALA A 132 -25.55 17.15 -4.48
N ASN A 133 -26.37 16.20 -4.02
CA ASN A 133 -26.62 16.01 -2.60
C ASN A 133 -25.41 15.32 -1.95
N VAL A 134 -24.99 15.80 -0.79
CA VAL A 134 -23.89 15.24 0.01
C VAL A 134 -24.42 14.92 1.42
N ASP A 135 -24.95 13.72 1.59
CA ASP A 135 -25.46 13.29 2.89
C ASP A 135 -24.32 13.00 3.89
N GLY A 136 -24.55 13.24 5.18
CA GLY A 136 -23.62 12.84 6.25
C GLY A 136 -22.28 13.59 6.26
N VAL A 137 -22.21 14.76 5.63
CA VAL A 137 -21.03 15.63 5.65
C VAL A 137 -21.41 16.99 6.21
N ASP A 138 -21.07 17.25 7.47
CA ASP A 138 -21.41 18.51 8.14
C ASP A 138 -20.63 19.71 7.59
N ARG A 139 -19.41 19.46 7.10
CA ARG A 139 -18.51 20.52 6.66
C ARG A 139 -17.52 20.04 5.60
N ILE A 140 -17.54 20.71 4.44
CA ILE A 140 -16.61 20.46 3.33
C ILE A 140 -15.51 21.52 3.35
N MET A 141 -14.28 21.11 3.65
CA MET A 141 -13.11 22.01 3.64
C MET A 141 -12.26 21.88 2.38
N GLN A 142 -12.37 20.75 1.69
CA GLN A 142 -11.59 20.43 0.51
C GLN A 142 -12.44 19.59 -0.43
N ILE A 143 -12.32 19.84 -1.73
CA ILE A 143 -12.92 19.00 -2.76
C ILE A 143 -11.83 18.64 -3.78
N TYR A 144 -11.89 17.41 -4.25
CA TYR A 144 -10.98 16.88 -5.27
C TYR A 144 -11.82 16.42 -6.45
N VAL A 145 -11.40 16.77 -7.67
CA VAL A 145 -12.04 16.32 -8.92
C VAL A 145 -10.96 15.70 -9.79
N ASN A 146 -11.14 14.43 -10.16
CA ASN A 146 -10.16 13.64 -10.92
C ASN A 146 -8.76 13.68 -10.29
N GLY A 147 -8.70 13.47 -8.97
CA GLY A 147 -7.45 13.49 -8.19
C GLY A 147 -6.83 14.88 -7.95
N LYS A 148 -7.43 15.96 -8.46
CA LYS A 148 -6.90 17.33 -8.31
C LYS A 148 -7.73 18.13 -7.31
N LYS A 149 -7.07 18.71 -6.31
CA LYS A 149 -7.68 19.65 -5.37
C LYS A 149 -8.28 20.84 -6.13
N ARG A 150 -9.49 21.24 -5.76
CA ARG A 150 -10.11 22.48 -6.23
C ARG A 150 -10.10 23.54 -5.14
N TRP A 151 -10.26 24.77 -5.58
CA TRP A 151 -10.41 25.92 -4.69
C TRP A 151 -11.87 26.04 -4.27
N MET A 152 -12.09 26.24 -2.98
CA MET A 152 -13.40 26.66 -2.49
C MET A 152 -13.71 28.04 -3.06
N ALA A 153 -14.97 28.26 -3.44
CA ALA A 153 -15.44 29.58 -3.82
C ALA A 153 -15.19 30.57 -2.66
N ARG A 154 -14.90 31.82 -3.01
CA ARG A 154 -14.58 32.91 -2.08
C ARG A 154 -15.47 34.11 -2.37
#